data_AF-A0A2W1LNS4-F1
#
_entry.id   AF-A0A2W1LNS4-F1
#
_cell.length_a   1.000
_cell.length_b   1.000
_cell.length_c   1.000
_cell.angle_alpha   90.00
_cell.angle_beta   90.00
_cell.angle_gamma   90.00
#
_symmetry.space_group_name_H-M   'P 1'
#
loop_
_entity.id
_entity.type
_entity.pdbx_description
1 polymer ?
#
loop_
_entity_poly.entity_id
_entity_poly.type
_entity_poly.pdbx_seq_one_letter_code
_entity_poly.pdbx_strand_id
1 'polypeptide(L)'
;MARLYPSLKGKLGNTEYYLTVMKAADVIRDIRSADELADWKDFTIEERLQREINWGRIKSELAPYLIEDEDRFFGSLIVDIYNDQGVEFEPLSATFKTNNKFYESAAQVFGFLVMSGGESLFALDGQHRLKALQVAITGKGKDGELIEDLGHNPDLGQEDVTVIFIRHEGNSQKIRKIFNKINKNAKPTSKGDNIITSEDDPFALISRKLIGPDAPLKEAQVNWRSNTLSKTSKQFTTIGTLYESAEILLRKKNLVKNQLPKDLSKYYNHVKSVWEQLVKEFEPFTEMIHSTEIGKFREQLLVGKPVGQMALVEAIQICFEHEYDNLSKIIASLNKVNWDSDSNTWLHVMYEPGGRIKANSTSRKLAARVIAYMVGVNYNDDEKAQLITDYRNIKKEPNAMLPDPVE
;
A
#
# COMPACT_ATOMS: atom_id res chain seq x y z
N MET A 1 24.14 -33.49 4.23
CA MET A 1 24.08 -34.04 5.61
C MET A 1 22.64 -34.41 5.89
N ALA A 2 22.39 -35.49 6.63
CA ALA A 2 21.03 -35.83 7.02
C ALA A 2 20.46 -34.76 7.97
N ARG A 3 19.18 -34.45 7.80
CA ARG A 3 18.44 -33.45 8.57
C ARG A 3 17.17 -34.08 9.12
N LEU A 4 16.76 -33.61 10.30
CA LEU A 4 15.60 -34.12 11.00
C LEU A 4 14.79 -32.95 11.52
N TYR A 5 13.51 -32.88 11.13
CA TYR A 5 12.61 -31.80 11.51
C TYR A 5 11.42 -32.36 12.30
N PRO A 6 11.23 -31.95 13.56
CA PRO A 6 9.99 -32.21 14.28
C PRO A 6 8.83 -31.60 13.50
N SER A 7 7.91 -32.44 13.03
CA SER A 7 6.92 -32.04 12.03
C SER A 7 5.53 -32.59 12.34
N LEU A 8 4.52 -31.85 11.91
CA LEU A 8 3.15 -32.31 11.84
C LEU A 8 2.79 -32.67 10.39
N LYS A 9 2.43 -33.92 10.15
CA LYS A 9 1.95 -34.41 8.86
C LYS A 9 0.47 -34.05 8.68
N GLY A 10 0.17 -33.41 7.56
CA GLY A 10 -1.19 -33.07 7.14
C GLY A 10 -1.48 -33.53 5.71
N LYS A 11 -2.76 -33.55 5.35
CA LYS A 11 -3.22 -33.84 3.99
C LYS A 11 -4.41 -32.97 3.65
N LEU A 12 -4.33 -32.26 2.52
CA LEU A 12 -5.44 -31.51 1.95
C LEU A 12 -5.68 -31.98 0.51
N GLY A 13 -6.84 -32.57 0.26
CA GLY A 13 -7.10 -33.29 -0.98
C GLY A 13 -6.07 -34.41 -1.18
N ASN A 14 -5.33 -34.37 -2.30
CA ASN A 14 -4.27 -35.33 -2.61
C ASN A 14 -2.86 -34.79 -2.32
N THR A 15 -2.75 -33.68 -1.60
CA THR A 15 -1.46 -33.08 -1.25
C THR A 15 -1.16 -33.38 0.21
N GLU A 16 -0.19 -34.25 0.45
CA GLU A 16 0.44 -34.39 1.77
C GLU A 16 1.44 -33.26 1.99
N TYR A 17 1.49 -32.74 3.20
CA TYR A 17 2.41 -31.68 3.60
C TYR A 17 2.91 -31.90 5.02
N TYR A 18 4.04 -31.28 5.35
CA TYR A 18 4.69 -31.39 6.66
C TYR A 18 4.95 -29.99 7.21
N LEU A 19 4.32 -29.65 8.32
CA LEU A 19 4.51 -28.37 8.99
C LEU A 19 5.58 -28.50 10.06
N THR A 20 6.56 -27.60 10.07
CA THR A 20 7.63 -27.55 11.06
C THR A 20 8.01 -26.10 11.38
N VAL A 21 8.91 -25.92 12.33
CA VAL A 21 9.59 -24.65 12.60
C VAL A 21 11.08 -24.83 12.37
N MET A 22 11.71 -23.84 11.76
CA MET A 22 13.15 -23.81 11.49
C MET A 22 13.73 -22.49 12.00
N LYS A 23 14.98 -22.51 12.46
CA LYS A 23 15.69 -21.27 12.77
C LYS A 23 15.83 -20.43 11.52
N ALA A 24 15.63 -19.13 11.62
CA ALA A 24 15.70 -18.24 10.46
C ALA A 24 17.06 -18.32 9.75
N ALA A 25 18.15 -18.54 10.49
CA ALA A 25 19.48 -18.78 9.92
C ALA A 25 19.55 -20.07 9.07
N ASP A 26 18.87 -21.14 9.50
CA ASP A 26 18.78 -22.38 8.73
C ASP A 26 17.89 -22.20 7.49
N VAL A 27 16.79 -21.46 7.62
CA VAL A 27 15.88 -21.11 6.51
C VAL A 27 16.63 -20.41 5.38
N ILE A 28 17.38 -19.34 5.68
CA ILE A 28 18.08 -18.56 4.64
C ILE A 28 19.28 -19.33 4.03
N ARG A 29 19.83 -20.30 4.76
CA ARG A 29 20.93 -21.15 4.28
C ARG A 29 20.42 -22.26 3.38
N ASP A 30 19.33 -22.89 3.76
CA ASP A 30 18.91 -24.18 3.21
C ASP A 30 17.82 -24.05 2.13
N ILE A 31 16.98 -23.01 2.20
CA ILE A 31 15.88 -22.79 1.26
C ILE A 31 16.32 -21.79 0.19
N ARG A 32 16.18 -22.20 -1.07
CA ARG A 32 16.49 -21.38 -2.25
C ARG A 32 15.23 -20.73 -2.79
N SER A 33 15.41 -19.61 -3.49
CA SER A 33 14.31 -18.98 -4.22
C SER A 33 14.02 -19.75 -5.50
N ALA A 34 12.76 -19.75 -5.95
CA ALA A 34 12.36 -20.58 -7.09
C ALA A 34 12.93 -20.10 -8.43
N ASP A 35 13.46 -18.87 -8.52
CA ASP A 35 14.19 -18.35 -9.67
C ASP A 35 15.50 -19.09 -9.95
N GLU A 36 15.99 -19.84 -8.96
CA GLU A 36 17.16 -20.72 -9.08
C GLU A 36 16.83 -22.13 -9.61
N LEU A 37 15.55 -22.44 -9.91
CA LEU A 37 15.15 -23.73 -10.49
C LEU A 37 15.59 -23.85 -11.96
N ALA A 38 16.15 -25.00 -12.35
CA ALA A 38 16.56 -25.27 -13.73
C ALA A 38 15.40 -25.15 -14.75
N ASP A 39 14.18 -25.52 -14.33
CA ASP A 39 12.96 -25.46 -15.14
C ASP A 39 12.31 -24.05 -15.16
N TRP A 40 12.98 -23.03 -14.62
CA TRP A 40 12.48 -21.64 -14.61
C TRP A 40 12.14 -21.12 -16.01
N LYS A 41 12.92 -21.59 -17.00
CA LYS A 41 12.76 -21.28 -18.43
C LYS A 41 11.53 -21.93 -19.06
N ASP A 42 10.84 -22.83 -18.37
CA ASP A 42 9.63 -23.51 -18.86
C ASP A 42 8.33 -22.94 -18.24
N PHE A 43 8.44 -21.88 -17.43
CA PHE A 43 7.28 -21.14 -16.94
C PHE A 43 6.80 -20.11 -17.96
N THR A 44 5.49 -19.87 -17.95
CA THR A 44 4.86 -18.79 -18.71
C THR A 44 5.31 -17.42 -18.20
N ILE A 45 5.15 -16.37 -19.02
CA ILE A 45 5.52 -14.99 -18.65
C ILE A 45 4.79 -14.53 -17.37
N GLU A 46 3.51 -14.87 -17.23
CA GLU A 46 2.70 -14.56 -16.03
C GLU A 46 3.25 -15.27 -14.78
N GLU A 47 3.63 -16.55 -14.91
CA GLU A 47 4.23 -17.35 -13.83
C GLU A 47 5.64 -16.87 -13.43
N ARG A 48 6.39 -16.26 -14.36
CA ARG A 48 7.69 -15.64 -14.04
C ARG A 48 7.52 -14.29 -13.37
N LEU A 49 6.62 -13.44 -13.88
CA LEU A 49 6.30 -12.13 -13.29
C LEU A 49 5.82 -12.25 -11.84
N GLN A 50 4.98 -13.25 -11.54
CA GLN A 50 4.49 -13.49 -10.18
C GLN A 50 5.58 -13.97 -9.20
N ARG A 51 6.74 -14.41 -9.71
CA ARG A 51 7.88 -14.87 -8.91
C ARG A 51 9.05 -13.89 -8.94
N GLU A 52 8.92 -12.77 -9.65
CA GLU A 52 9.95 -11.74 -9.65
C GLU A 52 10.00 -11.08 -8.26
N ILE A 53 11.18 -11.08 -7.67
CA ILE A 53 11.40 -10.50 -6.36
C ILE A 53 11.37 -8.97 -6.47
N ASN A 54 10.39 -8.34 -5.83
CA ASN A 54 10.33 -6.89 -5.68
C ASN A 54 11.29 -6.43 -4.57
N TRP A 55 12.51 -6.12 -4.96
CA TRP A 55 13.55 -5.62 -4.06
C TRP A 55 13.23 -4.27 -3.44
N GLY A 56 12.47 -3.42 -4.13
CA GLY A 56 12.00 -2.15 -3.56
C GLY A 56 11.18 -2.39 -2.30
N ARG A 57 10.17 -3.26 -2.40
CA ARG A 57 9.31 -3.68 -1.28
C ARG A 57 10.10 -4.33 -0.14
N ILE A 58 11.08 -5.17 -0.46
CA ILE A 58 11.93 -5.80 0.57
C ILE A 58 12.68 -4.74 1.37
N LYS A 59 13.31 -3.78 0.70
CA LYS A 59 14.10 -2.73 1.35
C LYS A 59 13.25 -1.71 2.09
N SER A 60 12.08 -1.36 1.57
CA SER A 60 11.25 -0.28 2.14
C SER A 60 10.22 -0.73 3.16
N GLU A 61 9.85 -2.02 3.17
CA GLU A 61 8.75 -2.52 4.02
C GLU A 61 9.18 -3.76 4.83
N LEU A 62 9.54 -4.85 4.15
CA LEU A 62 9.62 -6.16 4.79
C LEU A 62 10.84 -6.34 5.70
N ALA A 63 12.03 -5.90 5.25
CA ALA A 63 13.23 -5.99 6.08
C ALA A 63 13.20 -5.01 7.26
N PRO A 64 12.82 -3.71 7.09
CA PRO A 64 12.61 -2.81 8.22
C PRO A 64 11.64 -3.36 9.27
N TYR A 65 10.49 -3.90 8.84
CA TYR A 65 9.53 -4.55 9.75
C TYR A 65 10.17 -5.65 10.61
N LEU A 66 10.96 -6.53 10.00
CA LEU A 66 11.68 -7.58 10.75
C LEU A 66 12.74 -7.03 11.70
N ILE A 67 13.37 -5.89 11.39
CA ILE A 67 14.43 -5.33 12.22
C ILE A 67 13.85 -4.54 13.41
N GLU A 68 12.82 -3.74 13.15
CA GLU A 68 12.35 -2.69 14.06
C GLU A 68 11.15 -3.09 14.91
N ASP A 69 10.28 -3.98 14.42
CA ASP A 69 9.02 -4.31 15.09
C ASP A 69 9.20 -5.49 16.07
N GLU A 70 8.99 -5.26 17.37
CA GLU A 70 9.08 -6.30 18.40
C GLU A 70 7.96 -7.36 18.27
N ASP A 71 6.80 -7.00 17.71
CA ASP A 71 5.65 -7.86 17.48
C ASP A 71 5.68 -8.54 16.09
N ARG A 72 6.87 -8.61 15.48
CA ARG A 72 7.09 -9.17 14.14
C ARG A 72 6.60 -10.62 14.01
N PHE A 73 5.89 -10.88 12.92
CA PHE A 73 5.45 -12.23 12.56
C PHE A 73 5.31 -12.39 11.04
N PHE A 74 5.80 -13.50 10.50
CA PHE A 74 5.53 -13.91 9.13
C PHE A 74 4.70 -15.18 9.09
N GLY A 75 3.75 -15.21 8.14
CA GLY A 75 3.10 -16.44 7.74
C GLY A 75 4.12 -17.48 7.26
N SER A 76 3.69 -18.74 7.16
CA SER A 76 4.56 -19.86 6.81
C SER A 76 5.19 -19.72 5.41
N LEU A 77 6.44 -20.16 5.26
CA LEU A 77 7.04 -20.41 3.96
C LEU A 77 6.54 -21.75 3.42
N ILE A 78 6.10 -21.79 2.17
CA ILE A 78 5.72 -23.05 1.51
C ILE A 78 6.89 -23.49 0.65
N VAL A 79 7.41 -24.67 0.92
CA VAL A 79 8.68 -25.15 0.38
C VAL A 79 8.47 -26.48 -0.34
N ASP A 80 8.90 -26.52 -1.60
CA ASP A 80 8.99 -27.74 -2.39
C ASP A 80 10.26 -28.50 -2.03
N ILE A 81 10.12 -29.81 -1.77
CA ILE A 81 11.26 -30.71 -1.61
C ILE A 81 11.51 -31.42 -2.94
N TYR A 82 12.52 -30.95 -3.65
CA TYR A 82 13.00 -31.55 -4.89
C TYR A 82 13.96 -32.70 -4.60
N ASN A 83 14.01 -33.71 -5.48
CA ASN A 83 14.78 -34.95 -5.27
C ASN A 83 14.46 -35.64 -3.93
N ASP A 84 13.17 -35.94 -3.71
CA ASP A 84 12.61 -36.41 -2.45
C ASP A 84 12.82 -37.91 -2.15
N GLN A 85 13.75 -38.57 -2.86
CA GLN A 85 13.99 -40.02 -2.74
C GLN A 85 14.46 -40.43 -1.33
N GLY A 86 15.16 -39.55 -0.61
CA GLY A 86 15.63 -39.77 0.76
C GLY A 86 14.80 -39.06 1.82
N VAL A 87 13.53 -38.75 1.51
CA VAL A 87 12.60 -38.03 2.41
C VAL A 87 11.59 -39.01 2.99
N GLU A 88 11.65 -39.20 4.30
CA GLU A 88 10.79 -40.12 5.05
C GLU A 88 10.17 -39.41 6.25
N PHE A 89 8.94 -39.79 6.59
CA PHE A 89 8.28 -39.29 7.79
C PHE A 89 8.10 -40.42 8.78
N GLU A 90 8.72 -40.26 9.95
CA GLU A 90 8.64 -41.21 11.05
C GLU A 90 7.62 -40.71 12.08
N PRO A 91 6.40 -41.29 12.13
CA PRO A 91 5.40 -40.88 13.11
C PRO A 91 5.83 -41.26 14.52
N LEU A 92 5.52 -40.41 15.51
CA LEU A 92 5.81 -40.69 16.93
C LEU A 92 5.14 -41.98 17.39
N SER A 93 3.99 -42.34 16.83
CA SER A 93 3.31 -43.61 17.13
C SER A 93 4.15 -44.86 16.82
N ALA A 94 5.19 -44.76 15.98
CA ALA A 94 6.10 -45.87 15.73
C ALA A 94 6.93 -46.25 16.98
N THR A 95 7.16 -45.29 17.89
CA THR A 95 8.00 -45.46 19.08
C THR A 95 7.23 -45.22 20.39
N PHE A 96 6.24 -44.34 20.36
CA PHE A 96 5.39 -43.99 21.50
C PHE A 96 4.24 -45.00 21.66
N LYS A 97 4.33 -45.87 22.66
CA LYS A 97 3.28 -46.83 23.02
C LYS A 97 2.49 -46.31 24.22
N THR A 98 1.17 -46.26 24.07
CA THR A 98 0.24 -45.84 25.13
C THR A 98 -0.97 -46.77 25.15
N ASN A 99 -1.55 -46.99 26.33
CA ASN A 99 -2.76 -47.79 26.48
C ASN A 99 -4.04 -47.02 26.05
N ASN A 100 -3.90 -45.73 25.71
CA ASN A 100 -5.00 -44.88 25.27
C ASN A 100 -5.02 -44.75 23.74
N LYS A 101 -5.99 -45.42 23.10
CA LYS A 101 -6.18 -45.39 21.63
C LYS A 101 -6.37 -43.99 21.05
N PHE A 102 -6.91 -43.04 21.81
CA PHE A 102 -7.06 -41.66 21.35
C PHE A 102 -5.71 -40.95 21.23
N TYR A 103 -4.80 -41.18 22.19
CA TYR A 103 -3.45 -40.62 22.15
C TYR A 103 -2.59 -41.27 21.07
N GLU A 104 -2.76 -42.57 20.85
CA GLU A 104 -2.10 -43.28 19.75
C GLU A 104 -2.52 -42.72 18.38
N SER A 105 -3.83 -42.50 18.18
CA SER A 105 -4.34 -41.87 16.96
C SER A 105 -3.86 -40.43 16.78
N ALA A 106 -3.81 -39.65 17.86
CA ALA A 106 -3.28 -38.28 17.81
C ALA A 106 -1.77 -38.26 17.50
N ALA A 107 -1.00 -39.24 18.00
CA ALA A 107 0.44 -39.32 17.77
C ALA A 107 0.84 -39.70 16.33
N GLN A 108 -0.10 -40.16 15.49
CA GLN A 108 0.20 -40.52 14.09
C GLN A 108 0.52 -39.31 13.21
N VAL A 109 -0.01 -38.13 13.53
CA VAL A 109 0.24 -36.91 12.75
C VAL A 109 1.50 -36.17 13.22
N PHE A 110 1.99 -36.45 14.43
CA PHE A 110 3.26 -35.90 14.93
C PHE A 110 4.40 -36.84 14.61
N GLY A 111 5.57 -36.32 14.25
CA GLY A 111 6.70 -37.16 13.90
C GLY A 111 7.93 -36.38 13.52
N PHE A 112 8.87 -37.07 12.92
CA PHE A 112 10.11 -36.52 12.40
C PHE A 112 10.14 -36.66 10.89
N LEU A 113 10.30 -35.53 10.20
CA LEU A 113 10.60 -35.53 8.77
C LEU A 113 12.11 -35.66 8.61
N VAL A 114 12.55 -36.81 8.14
CA VAL A 114 13.94 -37.16 7.91
C VAL A 114 14.27 -36.87 6.45
N MET A 115 15.36 -36.14 6.22
CA MET A 115 15.89 -35.85 4.90
C MET A 115 17.34 -36.31 4.83
N SER A 116 17.69 -37.16 3.88
CA SER A 116 19.01 -37.80 3.82
C SER A 116 20.13 -36.88 3.30
N GLY A 117 19.81 -35.70 2.77
CA GLY A 117 20.76 -34.68 2.32
C GLY A 117 21.02 -34.65 0.81
N GLY A 118 20.20 -35.34 0.01
CA GLY A 118 20.23 -35.30 -1.46
C GLY A 118 19.16 -34.38 -2.06
N GLU A 119 18.23 -33.93 -1.23
CA GLU A 119 17.13 -33.06 -1.58
C GLU A 119 17.56 -31.60 -1.77
N SER A 120 16.75 -30.84 -2.52
CA SER A 120 16.89 -29.39 -2.66
C SER A 120 15.59 -28.72 -2.29
N LEU A 121 15.66 -27.66 -1.48
CA LEU A 121 14.50 -26.97 -0.92
C LEU A 121 14.27 -25.66 -1.66
N PHE A 122 13.07 -25.48 -2.21
CA PHE A 122 12.72 -24.27 -2.96
C PHE A 122 11.45 -23.61 -2.42
N ALA A 123 11.51 -22.31 -2.15
CA ALA A 123 10.35 -21.54 -1.73
C ALA A 123 9.33 -21.40 -2.88
N LEU A 124 8.22 -22.12 -2.76
CA LEU A 124 7.04 -21.95 -3.62
C LEU A 124 6.27 -20.69 -3.25
N ASP A 125 6.08 -20.41 -1.96
CA ASP A 125 5.45 -19.17 -1.50
C ASP A 125 6.27 -18.55 -0.37
N GLY A 126 6.28 -17.22 -0.33
CA GLY A 126 7.06 -16.45 0.63
C GLY A 126 8.48 -16.12 0.19
N GLN A 127 8.77 -16.10 -1.11
CA GLN A 127 10.10 -15.70 -1.63
C GLN A 127 10.53 -14.30 -1.18
N HIS A 128 9.60 -13.33 -1.15
CA HIS A 128 9.86 -12.00 -0.60
C HIS A 128 10.19 -12.04 0.90
N ARG A 129 9.52 -12.90 1.66
CA ARG A 129 9.77 -13.11 3.10
C ARG A 129 11.13 -13.76 3.34
N LEU A 130 11.47 -14.78 2.55
CA LEU A 130 12.79 -15.43 2.58
C LEU A 130 13.92 -14.43 2.32
N LYS A 131 13.77 -13.58 1.29
CA LYS A 131 14.76 -12.55 0.97
C LYS A 131 14.77 -11.41 1.99
N ALA A 132 13.62 -11.05 2.57
CA ALA A 132 13.55 -10.09 3.67
C ALA A 132 14.28 -10.62 4.91
N LEU A 133 14.12 -11.89 5.28
CA LEU A 133 14.90 -12.53 6.35
C LEU A 133 16.40 -12.49 6.04
N GLN A 134 16.79 -12.82 4.80
CA GLN A 134 18.19 -12.74 4.38
C GLN A 134 18.76 -11.32 4.55
N VAL A 135 18.03 -10.30 4.08
CA VAL A 135 18.43 -8.89 4.20
C VAL A 135 18.47 -8.46 5.67
N ALA A 136 17.42 -8.76 6.44
CA ALA A 136 17.32 -8.34 7.84
C ALA A 136 18.40 -8.99 8.73
N ILE A 137 18.78 -10.24 8.47
CA ILE A 137 19.82 -10.95 9.23
C ILE A 137 21.22 -10.51 8.82
N THR A 138 21.48 -10.37 7.51
CA THR A 138 22.86 -10.22 6.99
C THR A 138 23.22 -8.80 6.55
N GLY A 139 22.24 -7.92 6.39
CA GLY A 139 22.39 -6.60 5.78
C GLY A 139 22.63 -6.62 4.28
N LYS A 140 22.68 -7.81 3.64
CA LYS A 140 23.08 -7.95 2.24
C LYS A 140 21.89 -7.90 1.29
N GLY A 141 21.99 -7.08 0.26
CA GLY A 141 20.99 -6.93 -0.80
C GLY A 141 21.11 -7.98 -1.90
N LYS A 142 20.44 -7.69 -3.03
CA LYS A 142 20.40 -8.56 -4.23
C LYS A 142 21.78 -9.00 -4.70
N ASP A 143 22.74 -8.09 -4.67
CA ASP A 143 24.06 -8.26 -5.26
C ASP A 143 25.06 -8.86 -4.26
N GLY A 144 24.61 -9.24 -3.06
CA GLY A 144 25.47 -9.77 -1.99
C GLY A 144 26.21 -8.69 -1.19
N GLU A 145 26.10 -7.43 -1.61
CA GLU A 145 26.67 -6.26 -0.95
C GLU A 145 25.81 -5.76 0.20
N LEU A 146 26.44 -5.15 1.20
CA LEU A 146 25.76 -4.50 2.32
C LEU A 146 24.93 -3.32 1.83
N ILE A 147 23.72 -3.18 2.39
CA ILE A 147 22.86 -2.01 2.17
C ILE A 147 23.18 -1.00 3.27
N GLU A 148 23.97 0.02 2.95
CA GLU A 148 24.47 0.99 3.95
C GLU A 148 23.35 1.70 4.73
N ASP A 149 22.25 2.02 4.04
CA ASP A 149 21.11 2.77 4.61
C ASP A 149 20.08 1.89 5.34
N LEU A 150 20.32 0.58 5.45
CA LEU A 150 19.42 -0.36 6.11
C LEU A 150 20.16 -1.08 7.23
N GLY A 151 19.60 -1.02 8.44
CA GLY A 151 20.12 -1.81 9.56
C GLY A 151 20.09 -3.32 9.28
N HIS A 152 20.72 -4.10 10.16
CA HIS A 152 20.56 -5.55 10.19
C HIS A 152 20.67 -6.04 11.62
N ASN A 153 20.03 -7.18 11.91
CA ASN A 153 20.01 -7.80 13.21
C ASN A 153 20.31 -9.31 13.07
N PRO A 154 21.57 -9.74 13.28
CA PRO A 154 21.96 -11.14 13.21
C PRO A 154 21.21 -12.05 14.21
N ASP A 155 20.71 -11.51 15.33
CA ASP A 155 20.01 -12.29 16.36
C ASP A 155 18.67 -12.82 15.86
N LEU A 156 18.07 -12.20 14.83
CA LEU A 156 16.90 -12.72 14.11
C LEU A 156 17.15 -14.14 13.59
N GLY A 157 18.41 -14.52 13.35
CA GLY A 157 18.79 -15.88 12.96
C GLY A 157 18.38 -16.97 13.97
N GLN A 158 18.16 -16.61 15.23
CA GLN A 158 17.74 -17.51 16.31
C GLN A 158 16.21 -17.63 16.45
N GLU A 159 15.44 -16.78 15.76
CA GLU A 159 13.99 -16.82 15.78
C GLU A 159 13.45 -17.99 14.93
N ASP A 160 12.26 -18.46 15.28
CA ASP A 160 11.62 -19.60 14.64
C ASP A 160 10.70 -19.15 13.50
N VAL A 161 10.90 -19.72 12.32
CA VAL A 161 10.08 -19.49 11.12
C VAL A 161 9.26 -20.74 10.83
N THR A 162 7.95 -20.58 10.66
CA THR A 162 7.07 -21.69 10.27
C THR A 162 7.32 -22.06 8.80
N VAL A 163 7.55 -23.34 8.54
CA VAL A 163 7.80 -23.89 7.20
C VAL A 163 6.83 -25.04 6.93
N ILE A 164 6.20 -25.02 5.76
CA ILE A 164 5.34 -26.09 5.25
C ILE A 164 6.05 -26.73 4.07
N PHE A 165 6.51 -27.96 4.25
CA PHE A 165 7.10 -28.76 3.20
C PHE A 165 6.06 -29.52 2.40
N ILE A 166 6.23 -29.55 1.08
CA ILE A 166 5.47 -30.36 0.13
C ILE A 166 6.48 -31.17 -0.70
N ARG A 167 6.25 -32.47 -0.85
CA ARG A 167 7.09 -33.32 -1.70
C ARG A 167 6.80 -33.05 -3.18
N HIS A 168 7.84 -32.98 -4.00
CA HIS A 168 7.68 -32.76 -5.44
C HIS A 168 6.98 -33.94 -6.15
N GLU A 169 7.19 -35.17 -5.67
CA GLU A 169 6.63 -36.43 -6.21
C GLU A 169 6.84 -36.60 -7.74
N GLY A 170 7.86 -35.97 -8.33
CA GLY A 170 8.06 -35.94 -9.78
C GLY A 170 6.94 -35.26 -10.58
N ASN A 171 6.00 -34.57 -9.93
CA ASN A 171 4.81 -34.00 -10.56
C ASN A 171 4.87 -32.48 -10.58
N SER A 172 5.69 -31.94 -11.50
CA SER A 172 5.87 -30.50 -11.67
C SER A 172 4.57 -29.77 -11.98
N GLN A 173 3.58 -30.44 -12.60
CA GLN A 173 2.26 -29.85 -12.85
C GLN A 173 1.45 -29.64 -11.56
N LYS A 174 1.50 -30.56 -10.60
CA LYS A 174 0.83 -30.44 -9.28
C LYS A 174 1.40 -29.25 -8.52
N ILE A 175 2.73 -29.16 -8.44
CA ILE A 175 3.44 -28.05 -7.79
C ILE A 175 3.15 -26.71 -8.46
N ARG A 176 3.16 -26.65 -9.80
CA ARG A 176 2.74 -25.47 -10.57
C ARG A 176 1.32 -25.02 -10.26
N LYS A 177 0.37 -25.96 -10.20
CA LYS A 177 -1.05 -25.65 -9.88
C LYS A 177 -1.20 -25.10 -8.46
N ILE A 178 -0.51 -25.70 -7.48
CA ILE A 178 -0.53 -25.22 -6.09
C ILE A 178 0.02 -23.80 -6.03
N PHE A 179 1.19 -23.56 -6.62
CA PHE A 179 1.82 -22.24 -6.70
C PHE A 179 0.88 -21.19 -7.32
N ASN A 180 0.34 -21.48 -8.51
CA ASN A 180 -0.53 -20.55 -9.23
C ASN A 180 -1.79 -20.23 -8.43
N LYS A 181 -2.34 -21.23 -7.72
CA LYS A 181 -3.57 -21.05 -6.95
C LYS A 181 -3.35 -20.24 -5.67
N ILE A 182 -2.20 -20.36 -5.03
CA ILE A 182 -1.86 -19.60 -3.82
C ILE A 182 -1.67 -18.11 -4.18
N ASN A 183 -0.88 -17.83 -5.22
CA ASN A 183 -0.61 -16.45 -5.64
C ASN A 183 -1.84 -15.76 -6.26
N LYS A 184 -2.64 -16.47 -7.07
CA LYS A 184 -3.82 -15.88 -7.72
C LYS A 184 -4.98 -15.56 -6.77
N ASN A 185 -5.09 -16.27 -5.65
CA ASN A 185 -6.15 -15.99 -4.67
C ASN A 185 -5.80 -14.82 -3.74
N ALA A 186 -4.53 -14.45 -3.62
CA ALA A 186 -4.09 -13.23 -2.94
C ALA A 186 -4.37 -12.01 -3.82
N LYS A 187 -5.65 -11.63 -3.94
CA LYS A 187 -6.01 -10.37 -4.61
C LYS A 187 -5.46 -9.21 -3.77
N PRO A 188 -4.80 -8.21 -4.39
CA PRO A 188 -4.40 -7.02 -3.67
C PRO A 188 -5.65 -6.37 -3.07
N THR A 189 -5.56 -6.04 -1.80
CA THR A 189 -6.55 -5.24 -1.08
C THR A 189 -6.68 -3.88 -1.75
N SER A 190 -7.90 -3.31 -1.76
CA SER A 190 -8.10 -2.01 -2.39
C SER A 190 -7.38 -0.92 -1.59
N LYS A 191 -7.08 0.23 -2.22
CA LYS A 191 -6.51 1.40 -1.52
C LYS A 191 -7.37 1.79 -0.31
N GLY A 192 -8.69 1.71 -0.43
CA GLY A 192 -9.62 1.99 0.65
C GLY A 192 -9.46 1.00 1.81
N ASP A 193 -9.43 -0.30 1.52
CA ASP A 193 -9.21 -1.33 2.55
C ASP A 193 -7.89 -1.11 3.28
N ASN A 194 -6.79 -0.83 2.54
CA ASN A 194 -5.49 -0.56 3.14
C ASN A 194 -5.49 0.66 4.06
N ILE A 195 -6.18 1.74 3.68
CA ILE A 195 -6.31 2.93 4.54
C ILE A 195 -7.14 2.62 5.80
N ILE A 196 -8.16 1.76 5.68
CA ILE A 196 -9.01 1.39 6.81
C ILE A 196 -8.27 0.50 7.81
N THR A 197 -7.43 -0.41 7.33
CA THR A 197 -6.77 -1.43 8.15
C THR A 197 -5.35 -1.07 8.59
N SER A 198 -4.72 -0.07 7.98
CA SER A 198 -3.35 0.31 8.36
C SER A 198 -3.33 0.98 9.74
N GLU A 199 -2.48 0.44 10.61
CA GLU A 199 -2.22 0.95 11.97
C GLU A 199 -0.88 1.69 12.06
N ASP A 200 -0.05 1.62 11.03
CA ASP A 200 1.32 2.10 10.95
C ASP A 200 1.54 3.26 9.96
N ASP A 201 0.57 3.52 9.07
CA ASP A 201 0.61 4.67 8.15
C ASP A 201 -0.01 5.91 8.83
N PRO A 202 0.79 6.96 9.12
CA PRO A 202 0.28 8.15 9.80
C PRO A 202 -0.81 8.87 8.98
N PHE A 203 -0.75 8.84 7.65
CA PHE A 203 -1.77 9.45 6.80
C PHE A 203 -3.07 8.65 6.81
N ALA A 204 -2.99 7.31 6.88
CA ALA A 204 -4.16 6.46 7.03
C ALA A 204 -4.87 6.70 8.36
N LEU A 205 -4.10 6.77 9.46
CA LEU A 205 -4.62 7.08 10.79
C LEU A 205 -5.30 8.45 10.84
N ILE A 206 -4.65 9.49 10.30
CA ILE A 206 -5.22 10.84 10.24
C ILE A 206 -6.51 10.84 9.44
N SER A 207 -6.54 10.18 8.29
CA SER A 207 -7.72 10.11 7.41
C SER A 207 -8.91 9.44 8.09
N ARG A 208 -8.68 8.33 8.80
CA ARG A 208 -9.72 7.66 9.59
C ARG A 208 -10.25 8.60 10.69
N LYS A 209 -9.38 9.33 11.39
CA LYS A 209 -9.76 10.28 12.44
C LYS A 209 -10.49 11.53 11.95
N LEU A 210 -10.51 11.81 10.64
CA LEU A 210 -11.35 12.86 10.04
C LEU A 210 -12.82 12.44 9.89
N ILE A 211 -13.15 11.19 10.22
CA ILE A 211 -14.48 10.61 10.08
C ILE A 211 -15.00 10.20 11.47
N GLY A 212 -16.18 10.69 11.86
CA GLY A 212 -16.78 10.32 13.14
C GLY A 212 -17.78 11.35 13.69
N PRO A 213 -18.35 11.09 14.89
CA PRO A 213 -19.32 11.97 15.52
C PRO A 213 -18.78 13.39 15.81
N ASP A 214 -17.54 13.51 16.29
CA ASP A 214 -16.89 14.80 16.60
C ASP A 214 -15.82 15.20 15.56
N ALA A 215 -15.85 14.55 14.40
CA ALA A 215 -14.95 14.81 13.30
C ALA A 215 -15.62 15.70 12.23
N PRO A 216 -14.83 16.29 11.32
CA PRO A 216 -15.34 17.19 10.28
C PRO A 216 -16.37 16.51 9.37
N LEU A 217 -16.22 15.19 9.14
CA LEU A 217 -17.09 14.41 8.27
C LEU A 217 -17.74 13.25 9.02
N LYS A 218 -18.97 12.90 8.64
CA LYS A 218 -19.67 11.70 9.11
C LYS A 218 -19.37 10.51 8.22
N GLU A 219 -19.48 9.30 8.76
CA GLU A 219 -19.22 8.06 8.02
C GLU A 219 -20.07 7.94 6.75
N ALA A 220 -21.36 8.32 6.82
CA ALA A 220 -22.26 8.30 5.67
C ALA A 220 -21.85 9.26 4.53
N GLN A 221 -21.00 10.25 4.81
CA GLN A 221 -20.52 11.24 3.84
C GLN A 221 -19.24 10.78 3.12
N VAL A 222 -18.61 9.68 3.53
CA VAL A 222 -17.33 9.23 2.97
C VAL A 222 -17.46 7.85 2.36
N ASN A 223 -17.10 7.71 1.09
CA ASN A 223 -17.00 6.41 0.44
C ASN A 223 -15.62 5.80 0.70
N TRP A 224 -15.60 4.68 1.41
CA TRP A 224 -14.37 3.96 1.73
C TRP A 224 -14.09 2.78 0.80
N ARG A 225 -15.04 2.38 -0.06
CA ARG A 225 -14.91 1.22 -0.96
C ARG A 225 -14.23 1.55 -2.29
N SER A 226 -14.38 2.78 -2.77
CA SER A 226 -13.81 3.22 -4.04
C SER A 226 -13.23 4.62 -3.96
N ASN A 227 -12.17 4.87 -4.73
CA ASN A 227 -11.55 6.19 -4.85
C ASN A 227 -12.30 7.13 -5.81
N THR A 228 -13.29 6.61 -6.53
CA THR A 228 -14.15 7.38 -7.44
C THR A 228 -15.57 7.39 -6.92
N LEU A 229 -16.29 8.48 -7.21
CA LEU A 229 -17.70 8.65 -6.91
C LEU A 229 -18.47 8.75 -8.22
N SER A 230 -19.49 7.90 -8.37
CA SER A 230 -20.43 8.01 -9.49
C SER A 230 -21.34 9.24 -9.33
N LYS A 231 -22.09 9.58 -10.38
CA LYS A 231 -23.12 10.63 -10.34
C LYS A 231 -24.19 10.35 -9.27
N THR A 232 -24.53 9.08 -9.06
CA THR A 232 -25.56 8.62 -8.11
C THR A 232 -25.06 8.45 -6.68
N SER A 233 -23.75 8.61 -6.44
CA SER A 233 -23.17 8.48 -5.12
C SER A 233 -23.65 9.61 -4.21
N LYS A 234 -24.16 9.22 -3.04
CA LYS A 234 -24.62 10.14 -1.99
C LYS A 234 -23.49 10.65 -1.09
N GLN A 235 -22.31 10.05 -1.21
CA GLN A 235 -21.13 10.45 -0.43
C GLN A 235 -20.57 11.77 -0.97
N PHE A 236 -20.01 12.58 -0.07
CA PHE A 236 -19.36 13.85 -0.37
C PHE A 236 -17.94 13.65 -0.92
N THR A 237 -17.18 12.74 -0.32
CA THR A 237 -15.80 12.46 -0.70
C THR A 237 -15.46 10.97 -0.55
N THR A 238 -14.19 10.61 -0.74
CA THR A 238 -13.68 9.25 -0.54
C THR A 238 -12.60 9.23 0.52
N ILE A 239 -12.41 8.08 1.18
CA ILE A 239 -11.31 7.94 2.16
C ILE A 239 -9.93 8.15 1.50
N GLY A 240 -9.79 7.75 0.23
CA GLY A 240 -8.58 8.00 -0.55
C GLY A 240 -8.31 9.49 -0.79
N THR A 241 -9.35 10.31 -0.92
CA THR A 241 -9.22 11.77 -1.05
C THR A 241 -8.75 12.39 0.25
N LEU A 242 -9.27 11.93 1.40
CA LEU A 242 -8.82 12.38 2.72
C LEU A 242 -7.35 12.01 2.96
N TYR A 243 -6.96 10.79 2.55
CA TYR A 243 -5.58 10.32 2.61
C TYR A 243 -4.63 11.19 1.77
N GLU A 244 -4.95 11.40 0.50
CA GLU A 244 -4.12 12.25 -0.36
C GLU A 244 -4.10 13.71 0.14
N SER A 245 -5.20 14.19 0.74
CA SER A 245 -5.25 15.52 1.35
C SER A 245 -4.33 15.63 2.56
N ALA A 246 -4.26 14.59 3.40
CA ALA A 246 -3.30 14.52 4.50
C ALA A 246 -1.85 14.48 3.99
N GLU A 247 -1.56 13.70 2.95
CA GLU A 247 -0.23 13.70 2.30
C GLU A 247 0.15 15.09 1.77
N ILE A 248 -0.80 15.78 1.12
CA ILE A 248 -0.60 17.12 0.57
C ILE A 248 -0.29 18.13 1.69
N LEU A 249 -1.16 18.24 2.69
CA LEU A 249 -1.03 19.23 3.78
C LEU A 249 0.20 18.99 4.66
N LEU A 250 0.73 17.76 4.67
CA LEU A 250 1.87 17.38 5.50
C LEU A 250 3.15 17.14 4.69
N ARG A 251 3.17 17.45 3.39
CA ARG A 251 4.30 17.14 2.49
C ARG A 251 5.65 17.75 2.90
N LYS A 252 5.64 18.82 3.69
CA LYS A 252 6.85 19.48 4.25
C LYS A 252 7.24 18.98 5.65
N LYS A 253 6.54 17.97 6.19
CA LYS A 253 6.73 17.48 7.56
C LYS A 253 7.60 16.21 7.66
N ASN A 254 8.10 15.69 6.54
CA ASN A 254 8.98 14.51 6.45
C ASN A 254 8.42 13.27 7.17
N LEU A 255 7.11 13.06 7.10
CA LEU A 255 6.48 11.84 7.63
C LEU A 255 6.75 10.67 6.68
N VAL A 256 7.11 9.53 7.25
CA VAL A 256 7.40 8.29 6.52
C VAL A 256 6.20 7.35 6.67
N LYS A 257 5.84 6.65 5.60
CA LYS A 257 4.79 5.61 5.65
C LYS A 257 5.29 4.43 6.46
N ASN A 258 4.39 3.75 7.18
CA ASN A 258 4.72 2.62 8.05
C ASN A 258 5.62 2.99 9.25
N GLN A 259 5.74 4.29 9.57
CA GLN A 259 6.44 4.75 10.76
C GLN A 259 5.61 5.82 11.46
N LEU A 260 5.14 5.50 12.67
CA LEU A 260 4.34 6.44 13.45
C LEU A 260 5.24 7.52 14.09
N PRO A 261 4.92 8.81 13.90
CA PRO A 261 5.59 9.85 14.65
C PRO A 261 5.18 9.79 16.14
N LYS A 262 6.09 10.20 17.03
CA LYS A 262 5.83 10.26 18.48
C LYS A 262 4.58 11.07 18.84
N ASP A 263 4.30 12.13 18.08
CA ASP A 263 3.11 12.97 18.25
C ASP A 263 2.33 13.07 16.94
N LEU A 264 1.44 12.10 16.72
CA LEU A 264 0.48 12.12 15.61
C LEU A 264 -0.58 13.22 15.77
N SER A 265 -0.89 13.61 17.02
CA SER A 265 -1.98 14.52 17.33
C SER A 265 -1.75 15.91 16.74
N LYS A 266 -0.51 16.40 16.76
CA LYS A 266 -0.14 17.66 16.09
C LYS A 266 -0.50 17.67 14.60
N TYR A 267 -0.14 16.61 13.88
CA TYR A 267 -0.39 16.49 12.45
C TYR A 267 -1.88 16.31 12.14
N TYR A 268 -2.56 15.49 12.95
CA TYR A 268 -4.01 15.34 12.89
C TYR A 268 -4.72 16.69 13.09
N ASN A 269 -4.37 17.45 14.12
CA ASN A 269 -5.01 18.73 14.42
C ASN A 269 -4.84 19.75 13.30
N HIS A 270 -3.67 19.78 12.65
CA HIS A 270 -3.46 20.63 11.48
C HIS A 270 -4.40 20.25 10.33
N VAL A 271 -4.41 18.97 9.92
CA VAL A 271 -5.28 18.50 8.83
C VAL A 271 -6.76 18.65 9.17
N LYS A 272 -7.14 18.36 10.41
CA LYS A 272 -8.50 18.54 10.94
C LYS A 272 -8.93 20.00 10.81
N SER A 273 -8.12 20.95 11.27
CA SER A 273 -8.47 22.38 11.24
C SER A 273 -8.77 22.90 9.83
N VAL A 274 -8.04 22.42 8.81
CA VAL A 274 -8.28 22.78 7.41
C VAL A 274 -9.63 22.25 6.94
N TRP A 275 -9.91 20.97 7.18
CA TRP A 275 -11.18 20.36 6.78
C TRP A 275 -12.39 20.94 7.54
N GLU A 276 -12.26 21.25 8.82
CA GLU A 276 -13.33 21.90 9.59
C GLU A 276 -13.69 23.27 9.03
N GLN A 277 -12.69 24.10 8.74
CA GLN A 277 -12.93 25.42 8.15
C GLN A 277 -13.49 25.31 6.73
N LEU A 278 -12.96 24.41 5.90
CA LEU A 278 -13.51 24.17 4.56
C LEU A 278 -14.99 23.78 4.60
N VAL A 279 -15.37 22.81 5.45
CA VAL A 279 -16.77 22.37 5.55
C VAL A 279 -17.68 23.49 6.08
N LYS A 280 -17.16 24.39 6.93
CA LYS A 280 -17.93 25.45 7.59
C LYS A 280 -18.02 26.76 6.80
N GLU A 281 -16.97 27.12 6.06
CA GLU A 281 -16.79 28.47 5.50
C GLU A 281 -16.64 28.48 3.97
N PHE A 282 -16.25 27.36 3.35
CA PHE A 282 -16.19 27.27 1.89
C PHE A 282 -17.56 26.87 1.34
N GLU A 283 -18.24 27.82 0.71
CA GLU A 283 -19.66 27.75 0.34
C GLU A 283 -20.01 26.47 -0.44
N PRO A 284 -19.26 26.05 -1.49
CA PRO A 284 -19.53 24.79 -2.17
C PRO A 284 -19.55 23.57 -1.26
N PHE A 285 -18.67 23.51 -0.25
CA PHE A 285 -18.62 22.38 0.68
C PHE A 285 -19.72 22.44 1.72
N THR A 286 -19.98 23.63 2.29
CA THR A 286 -21.07 23.83 3.24
C THR A 286 -22.42 23.43 2.62
N GLU A 287 -22.69 23.82 1.38
CA GLU A 287 -23.91 23.43 0.69
C GLU A 287 -23.96 21.92 0.38
N MET A 288 -22.87 21.38 -0.16
CA MET A 288 -22.82 19.95 -0.52
C MET A 288 -23.03 19.03 0.67
N ILE A 289 -22.46 19.37 1.84
CA ILE A 289 -22.49 18.48 3.01
C ILE A 289 -23.88 18.37 3.63
N HIS A 290 -24.73 19.38 3.40
CA HIS A 290 -26.12 19.46 3.86
C HIS A 290 -27.14 19.10 2.78
N SER A 291 -26.70 18.91 1.53
CA SER A 291 -27.58 18.63 0.39
C SER A 291 -27.97 17.15 0.29
N THR A 292 -29.23 16.90 -0.06
CA THR A 292 -29.73 15.57 -0.47
C THR A 292 -29.46 15.26 -1.95
N GLU A 293 -29.08 16.27 -2.74
CA GLU A 293 -28.85 16.20 -4.19
C GLU A 293 -27.39 16.45 -4.56
N ILE A 294 -26.45 15.91 -3.77
CA ILE A 294 -25.00 16.09 -3.95
C ILE A 294 -24.48 15.74 -5.35
N GLY A 295 -25.20 14.87 -6.07
CA GLY A 295 -24.92 14.53 -7.47
C GLY A 295 -24.96 15.74 -8.41
N LYS A 296 -25.85 16.73 -8.17
CA LYS A 296 -25.96 17.95 -8.98
C LYS A 296 -24.70 18.82 -8.84
N PHE A 297 -24.25 19.05 -7.60
CA PHE A 297 -22.99 19.73 -7.31
C PHE A 297 -21.80 19.01 -7.95
N ARG A 298 -21.80 17.68 -7.92
CA ARG A 298 -20.76 16.88 -8.58
C ARG A 298 -20.77 17.06 -10.09
N GLU A 299 -21.90 17.33 -10.73
CA GLU A 299 -21.95 17.64 -12.15
C GLU A 299 -21.47 19.07 -12.41
N GLN A 300 -22.07 20.03 -11.70
CA GLN A 300 -21.93 21.47 -11.92
C GLN A 300 -20.57 22.02 -11.50
N LEU A 301 -19.96 21.53 -10.41
CA LEU A 301 -18.74 22.10 -9.85
C LEU A 301 -17.52 21.19 -10.03
N LEU A 302 -16.35 21.80 -10.21
CA LEU A 302 -15.06 21.10 -10.18
C LEU A 302 -14.81 20.49 -8.79
N VAL A 303 -14.95 21.29 -7.74
CA VAL A 303 -14.75 20.88 -6.33
C VAL A 303 -15.84 19.93 -5.82
N GLY A 304 -16.92 19.73 -6.59
CA GLY A 304 -17.91 18.68 -6.32
C GLY A 304 -17.38 17.25 -6.55
N LYS A 305 -16.20 17.12 -7.18
CA LYS A 305 -15.56 15.86 -7.52
C LYS A 305 -14.30 15.66 -6.67
N PRO A 306 -13.96 14.42 -6.24
CA PRO A 306 -12.76 14.12 -5.46
C PRO A 306 -11.46 14.78 -5.96
N VAL A 307 -11.22 14.75 -7.28
CA VAL A 307 -10.00 15.36 -7.85
C VAL A 307 -9.97 16.89 -7.75
N GLY A 308 -11.13 17.55 -7.82
CA GLY A 308 -11.23 18.99 -7.59
C GLY A 308 -11.01 19.34 -6.12
N GLN A 309 -11.53 18.53 -5.20
CA GLN A 309 -11.26 18.68 -3.76
C GLN A 309 -9.75 18.57 -3.47
N MET A 310 -9.05 17.63 -4.11
CA MET A 310 -7.59 17.52 -3.97
C MET A 310 -6.85 18.72 -4.56
N ALA A 311 -7.30 19.27 -5.70
CA ALA A 311 -6.71 20.48 -6.27
C ALA A 311 -6.89 21.70 -5.36
N LEU A 312 -8.05 21.82 -4.71
CA LEU A 312 -8.34 22.85 -3.70
C LEU A 312 -7.40 22.74 -2.50
N VAL A 313 -7.27 21.54 -1.91
CA VAL A 313 -6.36 21.30 -0.78
C VAL A 313 -4.90 21.56 -1.18
N GLU A 314 -4.50 21.16 -2.39
CA GLU A 314 -3.16 21.42 -2.92
C GLU A 314 -2.91 22.93 -3.11
N ALA A 315 -3.91 23.71 -3.49
CA ALA A 315 -3.81 25.17 -3.58
C ALA A 315 -3.64 25.82 -2.19
N ILE A 316 -4.38 25.36 -1.19
CA ILE A 316 -4.23 25.83 0.20
C ILE A 316 -2.82 25.54 0.72
N GLN A 317 -2.31 24.33 0.47
CA GLN A 317 -0.95 23.99 0.88
C GLN A 317 0.10 24.85 0.16
N ILE A 318 -0.11 25.18 -1.11
CA ILE A 318 0.76 26.14 -1.82
C ILE A 318 0.70 27.50 -1.14
N CYS A 319 -0.48 28.01 -0.77
CA CYS A 319 -0.58 29.27 -0.03
C CYS A 319 0.25 29.25 1.27
N PHE A 320 0.16 28.17 2.05
CA PHE A 320 0.95 27.99 3.27
C PHE A 320 2.46 27.97 3.01
N GLU A 321 2.90 27.42 1.88
CA GLU A 321 4.31 27.41 1.48
C GLU A 321 4.83 28.76 1.04
N HIS A 322 3.95 29.68 0.64
CA HIS A 322 4.28 31.07 0.31
C HIS A 322 3.97 32.04 1.47
N GLU A 323 3.96 31.54 2.71
CA GLU A 323 3.71 32.34 3.92
C GLU A 323 2.34 33.06 3.93
N TYR A 324 1.41 32.62 3.09
CA TYR A 324 0.01 33.06 3.10
C TYR A 324 -0.79 32.04 3.91
N ASP A 325 -0.70 32.12 5.24
CA ASP A 325 -1.15 31.09 6.19
C ASP A 325 -2.52 31.36 6.85
N ASN A 326 -3.13 32.52 6.58
CA ASN A 326 -4.45 32.86 7.08
C ASN A 326 -5.55 32.12 6.30
N LEU A 327 -5.93 30.93 6.78
CA LEU A 327 -6.89 30.06 6.13
C LEU A 327 -8.25 30.74 5.89
N SER A 328 -8.78 31.52 6.83
CA SER A 328 -10.05 32.24 6.64
C SER A 328 -9.99 33.25 5.49
N LYS A 329 -8.88 33.98 5.33
CA LYS A 329 -8.68 34.86 4.18
C LYS A 329 -8.57 34.08 2.87
N ILE A 330 -7.84 32.97 2.88
CA ILE A 330 -7.73 32.08 1.72
C ILE A 330 -9.13 31.58 1.31
N ILE A 331 -9.94 31.09 2.26
CA ILE A 331 -11.31 30.60 1.99
C ILE A 331 -12.21 31.72 1.47
N ALA A 332 -12.12 32.92 2.04
CA ALA A 332 -12.86 34.08 1.55
C ALA A 332 -12.54 34.40 0.07
N SER A 333 -11.28 34.30 -0.34
CA SER A 333 -10.89 34.40 -1.75
C SER A 333 -11.36 33.20 -2.57
N LEU A 334 -11.26 31.97 -2.06
CA LEU A 334 -11.73 30.76 -2.76
C LEU A 334 -13.23 30.80 -3.07
N ASN A 335 -14.05 31.41 -2.22
CA ASN A 335 -15.49 31.60 -2.47
C ASN A 335 -15.77 32.55 -3.65
N LYS A 336 -14.80 33.38 -4.07
CA LYS A 336 -14.92 34.26 -5.24
C LYS A 336 -14.50 33.57 -6.55
N VAL A 337 -13.86 32.40 -6.47
CA VAL A 337 -13.43 31.64 -7.65
C VAL A 337 -14.64 31.00 -8.32
N ASN A 338 -14.75 31.12 -9.64
CA ASN A 338 -15.78 30.40 -10.40
C ASN A 338 -15.42 28.90 -10.50
N TRP A 339 -16.12 28.06 -9.73
CA TRP A 339 -15.94 26.62 -9.68
C TRP A 339 -16.76 25.82 -10.70
N ASP A 340 -17.55 26.49 -11.55
CA ASP A 340 -18.41 25.83 -12.52
C ASP A 340 -17.60 25.02 -13.53
N SER A 341 -18.03 23.79 -13.79
CA SER A 341 -17.31 22.81 -14.61
C SER A 341 -17.18 23.22 -16.08
N ASP A 342 -18.03 24.12 -16.56
CA ASP A 342 -18.02 24.70 -17.91
C ASP A 342 -17.25 26.04 -17.98
N SER A 343 -16.72 26.54 -16.84
CA SER A 343 -15.87 27.72 -16.81
C SER A 343 -14.65 27.54 -17.73
N ASN A 344 -14.37 28.58 -18.51
CA ASN A 344 -13.21 28.59 -19.39
C ASN A 344 -11.89 28.45 -18.60
N THR A 345 -11.86 28.80 -17.32
CA THR A 345 -10.70 28.58 -16.45
C THR A 345 -10.29 27.10 -16.41
N TRP A 346 -11.26 26.19 -16.33
CA TRP A 346 -11.00 24.76 -16.16
C TRP A 346 -10.93 23.99 -17.48
N LEU A 347 -11.43 24.56 -18.58
CA LEU A 347 -11.32 23.97 -19.91
C LEU A 347 -9.85 23.76 -20.29
N HIS A 348 -9.51 22.59 -20.82
CA HIS A 348 -8.16 22.05 -21.06
C HIS A 348 -7.28 21.83 -19.81
N VAL A 349 -7.49 22.57 -18.72
CA VAL A 349 -6.76 22.36 -17.45
C VAL A 349 -7.27 21.09 -16.78
N MET A 350 -8.51 21.11 -16.30
CA MET A 350 -9.17 20.00 -15.60
C MET A 350 -10.22 19.29 -16.45
N TYR A 351 -10.73 19.92 -17.51
CA TYR A 351 -11.72 19.32 -18.40
C TYR A 351 -11.23 19.27 -19.84
N GLU A 352 -11.51 18.18 -20.55
CA GLU A 352 -11.34 18.13 -22.00
C GLU A 352 -12.51 18.80 -22.73
N PRO A 353 -12.32 19.25 -23.98
CA PRO A 353 -13.43 19.58 -24.86
C PRO A 353 -14.38 18.38 -24.96
N GLY A 354 -15.61 18.53 -24.47
CA GLY A 354 -16.58 17.44 -24.30
C GLY A 354 -16.89 17.08 -22.84
N GLY A 355 -16.30 17.76 -21.86
CA GLY A 355 -16.69 17.69 -20.44
C GLY A 355 -16.10 16.51 -19.66
N ARG A 356 -15.19 15.73 -20.27
CA ARG A 356 -14.47 14.66 -19.57
C ARG A 356 -13.44 15.26 -18.62
N ILE A 357 -13.47 14.85 -17.35
CA ILE A 357 -12.50 15.31 -16.35
C ILE A 357 -11.13 14.64 -16.51
N LYS A 358 -10.07 15.42 -16.38
CA LYS A 358 -8.67 15.00 -16.42
C LYS A 358 -8.17 14.68 -15.02
N ALA A 359 -8.46 13.47 -14.55
CA ALA A 359 -8.09 13.01 -13.20
C ALA A 359 -6.62 12.56 -13.08
N ASN A 360 -5.67 13.30 -13.65
CA ASN A 360 -4.23 13.01 -13.56
C ASN A 360 -3.49 14.05 -12.69
N SER A 361 -2.35 13.65 -12.13
CA SER A 361 -1.57 14.50 -11.21
C SER A 361 -1.10 15.80 -11.86
N THR A 362 -0.67 15.79 -13.13
CA THR A 362 -0.21 16.98 -13.84
C THR A 362 -1.30 18.05 -13.93
N SER A 363 -2.49 17.65 -14.35
CA SER A 363 -3.65 18.56 -14.48
C SER A 363 -4.07 19.11 -13.11
N ARG A 364 -4.14 18.25 -12.10
CA ARG A 364 -4.47 18.62 -10.71
C ARG A 364 -3.47 19.63 -10.14
N LYS A 365 -2.17 19.37 -10.27
CA LYS A 365 -1.09 20.26 -9.78
C LYS A 365 -1.10 21.62 -10.47
N LEU A 366 -1.35 21.64 -11.78
CA LEU A 366 -1.49 22.90 -12.51
C LEU A 366 -2.71 23.68 -12.03
N ALA A 367 -3.87 23.02 -11.90
CA ALA A 367 -5.07 23.66 -11.38
C ALA A 367 -4.82 24.25 -9.98
N ALA A 368 -4.14 23.51 -9.09
CA ALA A 368 -3.79 24.00 -7.76
C ALA A 368 -2.92 25.26 -7.79
N ARG A 369 -1.92 25.34 -8.68
CA ARG A 369 -1.08 26.54 -8.86
C ARG A 369 -1.87 27.72 -9.46
N VAL A 370 -2.77 27.46 -10.39
CA VAL A 370 -3.68 28.49 -10.93
C VAL A 370 -4.62 29.01 -9.84
N ILE A 371 -5.21 28.13 -9.02
CA ILE A 371 -6.08 28.52 -7.90
C ILE A 371 -5.26 29.35 -6.90
N ALA A 372 -4.06 28.91 -6.51
CA ALA A 372 -3.17 29.64 -5.61
C ALA A 372 -2.83 31.04 -6.15
N TYR A 373 -2.52 31.16 -7.45
CA TYR A 373 -2.34 32.46 -8.11
C TYR A 373 -3.59 33.34 -7.99
N MET A 374 -4.77 32.78 -8.27
CA MET A 374 -6.02 33.52 -8.23
C MET A 374 -6.34 34.04 -6.83
N VAL A 375 -6.05 33.28 -5.77
CA VAL A 375 -6.34 33.69 -4.38
C VAL A 375 -5.29 34.64 -3.78
N GLY A 376 -4.30 35.07 -4.57
CA GLY A 376 -3.35 36.12 -4.19
C GLY A 376 -1.96 35.65 -3.78
N VAL A 377 -1.57 34.40 -4.08
CA VAL A 377 -0.18 33.96 -3.88
C VAL A 377 0.75 34.75 -4.79
N ASN A 378 1.74 35.41 -4.18
CA ASN A 378 2.77 36.13 -4.89
C ASN A 378 3.91 35.19 -5.31
N TYR A 379 3.77 34.58 -6.48
CA TYR A 379 4.84 33.79 -7.10
C TYR A 379 6.02 34.68 -7.47
N ASN A 380 7.23 34.18 -7.28
CA ASN A 380 8.41 34.83 -7.84
C ASN A 380 8.41 34.76 -9.38
N ASP A 381 9.29 35.53 -10.02
CA ASP A 381 9.30 35.66 -11.48
C ASP A 381 9.49 34.31 -12.20
N ASP A 382 10.34 33.43 -11.66
CA ASP A 382 10.61 32.10 -12.24
C ASP A 382 9.39 31.17 -12.10
N GLU A 383 8.78 31.13 -10.92
CA GLU A 383 7.58 30.33 -10.64
C GLU A 383 6.40 30.77 -11.49
N LYS A 384 6.23 32.09 -11.65
CA LYS A 384 5.17 32.69 -12.46
C LYS A 384 5.42 32.42 -13.95
N ALA A 385 6.64 32.58 -14.43
CA ALA A 385 7.02 32.24 -15.80
C ALA A 385 6.76 30.75 -16.11
N GLN A 386 7.10 29.86 -15.18
CA GLN A 386 6.83 28.42 -15.32
C GLN A 386 5.33 28.13 -15.29
N LEU A 387 4.55 28.78 -14.43
CA LEU A 387 3.09 28.62 -14.36
C LEU A 387 2.44 29.03 -15.68
N ILE A 388 2.83 30.19 -16.22
CA ILE A 388 2.35 30.67 -17.53
C ILE A 388 2.72 29.68 -18.64
N THR A 389 3.95 29.17 -18.63
CA THR A 389 4.42 28.19 -19.63
C THR A 389 3.60 26.91 -19.57
N ASP A 390 3.42 26.32 -18.38
CA ASP A 390 2.64 25.10 -18.19
C ASP A 390 1.16 25.31 -18.57
N TYR A 391 0.59 26.46 -18.22
CA TYR A 391 -0.79 26.83 -18.55
C TYR A 391 -1.00 26.96 -20.06
N ARG A 392 -0.10 27.64 -20.78
CA ARG A 392 -0.16 27.75 -22.25
C ARG A 392 0.01 26.40 -22.93
N ASN A 393 0.93 25.57 -22.44
CA ASN A 393 1.16 24.23 -22.96
C ASN A 393 -0.07 23.33 -22.79
N ILE A 394 -0.73 23.36 -21.62
CA ILE A 394 -1.93 22.53 -21.40
C ILE A 394 -3.12 23.01 -22.21
N LYS A 395 -3.28 24.34 -22.36
CA LYS A 395 -4.33 24.99 -23.16
C LYS A 395 -4.10 24.81 -24.67
N LYS A 396 -2.85 24.52 -25.07
CA LYS A 396 -2.40 24.54 -26.47
C LYS A 396 -2.61 25.91 -27.14
N GLU A 397 -2.44 26.97 -26.36
CA GLU A 397 -2.65 28.35 -26.77
C GLU A 397 -1.44 29.20 -26.34
N PRO A 398 -0.56 29.60 -27.27
CA PRO A 398 0.67 30.33 -26.94
C PRO A 398 0.44 31.68 -26.23
N ASN A 399 -0.72 32.30 -26.45
CA ASN A 399 -1.08 33.60 -25.89
C ASN A 399 -2.09 33.50 -24.75
N ALA A 400 -2.37 32.29 -24.23
CA ALA A 400 -3.27 32.14 -23.08
C ALA A 400 -2.73 32.95 -21.88
N MET A 401 -3.63 33.72 -21.28
CA MET A 401 -3.38 34.48 -20.07
C MET A 401 -3.92 33.71 -18.86
N LEU A 402 -3.22 33.81 -17.73
CA LEU A 402 -3.74 33.29 -16.47
C LEU A 402 -5.03 34.06 -16.11
N PRO A 403 -6.00 33.40 -15.45
CA PRO A 403 -7.17 34.09 -14.92
C PRO A 403 -6.75 35.19 -13.95
N ASP A 404 -7.49 36.30 -13.92
CA ASP A 404 -7.20 37.39 -12.99
C ASP A 404 -7.35 36.94 -11.53
N PRO A 405 -6.52 37.46 -10.61
CA PRO A 405 -6.72 37.26 -9.17
C PRO A 405 -8.10 37.75 -8.74
N VAL A 406 -8.70 37.03 -7.80
CA VAL A 406 -10.01 37.39 -7.24
C VAL A 406 -9.81 38.47 -6.17
N GLU A 407 -10.36 39.67 -6.41
CA GLU A 407 -10.33 40.82 -5.47
C GLU A 407 -11.21 40.60 -4.25
#